data_AF-A0A8B9I278-F1
#
_entry.id   AF-A0A8B9I278-F1
#
_cell.length_a   1.000
_cell.length_b   1.000
_cell.length_c   1.000
_cell.angle_alpha   90.00
_cell.angle_beta   90.00
_cell.angle_gamma   90.00
#
_symmetry.space_group_name_H-M   'P 1'
#
loop_
_entity.id
_entity.type
_entity.pdbx_description
1 polymer ?
#
loop_
_entity_poly.entity_id
_entity_poly.type
_entity_poly.pdbx_seq_one_letter_code
_entity_poly.pdbx_strand_id
1 'polypeptide(L)'
;MAARQLVLLRRGYSSAGAAEYLHRSIVPTMHYQKSLPRLPVPKLEDTIKRYLNAQKPLLNDDQFRKTEELAHQFEKGIGRELHEQLVAQDKQNKHTSYITGPWFDMYLKSRDPVVLNFNAFMSFNPDPKSEYNDQLTRATNMTVSAVRFMKTFRAGYLEPEVFHLNPEKSDTEIFKKIIRFVPSSLSWFGAYMVNAYPLDMSQYFRLFNSTRLPKLNKDELFTDEKAKHLLVMRKGNFYDLMFLVKVRKNTSQSTLQGCLSPSIHEVCPIICCFCFAVYTCSCTLEKSLNFIIGILFPIFLLLW
;
A
#
# COMPACT_ATOMS: atom_id res chain seq x y z
N MET A 1 -46.70 24.33 -26.90
CA MET A 1 -45.89 23.63 -25.89
C MET A 1 -44.59 23.17 -26.55
N ALA A 2 -43.49 23.89 -26.32
CA ALA A 2 -42.20 23.63 -26.96
C ALA A 2 -41.32 22.80 -26.03
N ALA A 3 -40.99 21.57 -26.44
CA ALA A 3 -40.07 20.69 -25.72
C ALA A 3 -38.63 21.17 -25.94
N ARG A 4 -37.96 21.61 -24.86
CA ARG A 4 -36.54 21.96 -24.84
C ARG A 4 -35.71 20.69 -24.95
N GLN A 5 -34.97 20.56 -26.04
CA GLN A 5 -33.98 19.51 -26.25
C GLN A 5 -32.72 19.84 -25.41
N LEU A 6 -32.43 18.99 -24.42
CA LEU A 6 -31.21 19.06 -23.61
C LEU A 6 -30.00 18.72 -24.49
N VAL A 7 -29.22 19.74 -24.85
CA VAL A 7 -27.91 19.57 -25.50
C VAL A 7 -26.95 18.96 -24.48
N LEU A 8 -26.72 17.65 -24.60
CA LEU A 8 -25.62 16.95 -23.94
C LEU A 8 -24.30 17.50 -24.49
N LEU A 9 -23.59 18.29 -23.69
CA LEU A 9 -22.22 18.71 -23.96
C LEU A 9 -21.33 17.46 -24.03
N ARG A 10 -21.04 17.00 -25.26
CA ARG A 10 -19.96 16.05 -25.56
C ARG A 10 -18.65 16.65 -25.05
N ARG A 11 -18.14 16.14 -23.93
CA ARG A 11 -16.77 16.39 -23.47
C ARG A 11 -15.81 15.79 -24.50
N GLY A 12 -15.22 16.65 -25.34
CA GLY A 12 -14.16 16.26 -26.25
C GLY A 12 -12.92 15.82 -25.48
N TYR A 13 -12.46 14.59 -25.72
CA TYR A 13 -11.17 14.10 -25.25
C TYR A 13 -10.05 14.83 -26.01
N SER A 14 -9.49 15.88 -25.42
CA SER A 14 -8.19 16.43 -25.84
C SER A 14 -7.09 15.46 -25.40
N SER A 15 -6.49 14.76 -26.36
CA SER A 15 -5.67 13.56 -26.14
C SER A 15 -4.17 13.79 -25.94
N ALA A 16 -3.66 15.02 -25.88
CA ALA A 16 -2.21 15.23 -25.84
C ALA A 16 -1.60 15.27 -24.42
N GLY A 17 -2.30 15.80 -23.41
CA GLY A 17 -1.76 16.00 -22.04
C GLY A 17 -2.40 15.14 -20.94
N ALA A 18 -3.57 14.56 -21.22
CA ALA A 18 -4.36 13.75 -20.29
C ALA A 18 -4.00 12.25 -20.30
N ALA A 19 -3.22 11.80 -21.30
CA ALA A 19 -2.89 10.38 -21.48
C ALA A 19 -1.86 9.86 -20.46
N GLU A 20 -1.07 10.73 -19.84
CA GLU A 20 0.12 10.34 -19.09
C GLU A 20 -0.13 10.04 -17.60
N TYR A 21 -1.03 10.79 -16.97
CA TYR A 21 -1.37 10.70 -15.55
C TYR A 21 -2.83 10.27 -15.39
N LEU A 22 -3.20 9.73 -14.22
CA LEU A 22 -4.61 9.40 -13.93
C LEU A 22 -5.43 10.68 -13.73
N HIS A 23 -4.87 11.60 -12.95
CA HIS A 23 -5.41 12.93 -12.68
C HIS A 23 -4.27 13.87 -12.30
N ARG A 24 -4.61 15.13 -12.04
CA ARG A 24 -3.65 16.17 -11.63
C ARG A 24 -4.22 16.98 -10.47
N SER A 25 -3.86 16.60 -9.25
CA SER A 25 -4.22 17.37 -8.07
C SER A 25 -3.55 18.75 -8.09
N ILE A 26 -4.31 19.76 -7.67
CA ILE A 26 -3.78 21.11 -7.41
C ILE A 26 -3.12 21.22 -6.02
N VAL A 27 -3.38 20.25 -5.14
CA VAL A 27 -2.74 20.14 -3.83
C VAL A 27 -1.63 19.10 -3.95
N PRO A 28 -0.36 19.42 -3.63
CA PRO A 28 0.74 18.45 -3.72
C PRO A 28 0.44 17.18 -2.92
N THR A 29 0.74 15.99 -3.45
CA THR A 29 0.46 14.70 -2.78
C THR A 29 0.93 14.67 -1.32
N MET A 30 2.14 15.18 -1.04
CA MET A 30 2.74 15.18 0.29
C MET A 30 2.46 16.45 1.11
N HIS A 31 1.45 17.25 0.74
CA HIS A 31 1.22 18.58 1.30
C HIS A 31 0.96 18.60 2.81
N TYR A 32 0.35 17.55 3.36
CA TYR A 32 -0.01 17.46 4.78
C TYR A 32 1.05 16.77 5.65
N GLN A 33 2.02 16.09 5.06
CA GLN A 33 2.93 15.17 5.78
C GLN A 33 3.73 15.86 6.89
N LYS A 34 4.09 17.15 6.72
CA LYS A 34 4.89 17.91 7.71
C LYS A 34 4.09 18.40 8.92
N SER A 35 2.76 18.36 8.87
CA SER A 35 1.89 18.85 9.95
C SER A 35 0.96 17.77 10.51
N LEU A 36 1.14 16.51 10.11
CA LEU A 36 0.41 15.40 10.70
C LEU A 36 0.60 15.37 12.23
N PRO A 37 -0.46 15.09 13.00
CA PRO A 37 -0.37 14.97 14.44
C PRO A 37 0.44 13.72 14.80
N ARG A 38 1.14 13.79 15.92
CA ARG A 38 1.90 12.66 16.44
C ARG A 38 0.94 11.61 17.01
N LEU A 39 1.24 10.34 16.80
CA LEU A 39 0.50 9.25 17.41
C LEU A 39 0.71 9.31 18.94
N PRO A 40 -0.37 9.44 19.74
CA PRO A 40 -0.23 9.54 21.19
C PRO A 40 0.16 8.19 21.80
N VAL A 41 1.04 8.23 22.80
CA VAL A 41 1.26 7.09 23.70
C VAL A 41 0.12 7.11 24.74
N PRO A 42 -0.74 6.06 24.82
CA PRO A 42 -1.80 6.01 25.81
C PRO A 42 -1.25 5.97 27.24
N LYS A 43 -2.02 6.46 28.20
CA LYS A 43 -1.67 6.31 29.62
C LYS A 43 -1.54 4.83 30.00
N LEU A 44 -0.61 4.51 30.89
CA LEU A 44 -0.38 3.13 31.33
C LEU A 44 -1.62 2.55 32.00
N GLU A 45 -2.28 3.33 32.85
CA GLU A 45 -3.49 2.94 33.60
C GLU A 45 -4.65 2.63 32.64
N ASP A 46 -4.84 3.50 31.63
CA ASP A 46 -5.87 3.29 30.59
C ASP A 46 -5.58 2.02 29.77
N THR A 47 -4.30 1.74 29.50
CA THR A 47 -3.87 0.54 28.76
C THR A 47 -4.14 -0.73 29.57
N ILE A 48 -3.80 -0.73 30.86
CA ILE A 48 -4.06 -1.85 31.77
C ILE A 48 -5.57 -2.10 31.92
N LYS A 49 -6.36 -1.05 32.10
CA LYS A 49 -7.82 -1.15 32.15
C LYS A 49 -8.41 -1.75 30.87
N ARG A 50 -7.97 -1.28 29.69
CA ARG A 50 -8.44 -1.80 28.40
C ARG A 50 -7.99 -3.25 28.19
N TYR A 51 -6.77 -3.60 28.59
CA TYR A 51 -6.26 -4.96 28.55
C TYR A 51 -7.12 -5.91 29.40
N LEU A 52 -7.39 -5.58 30.66
CA LEU A 52 -8.23 -6.40 31.54
C LEU A 52 -9.67 -6.51 31.01
N ASN A 53 -10.25 -5.41 30.51
CA ASN A 53 -11.58 -5.47 29.89
C ASN A 53 -11.62 -6.45 28.70
N ALA A 54 -10.56 -6.51 27.88
CA ALA A 54 -10.46 -7.43 26.76
C ALA A 54 -10.21 -8.89 27.18
N GLN A 55 -9.56 -9.12 28.32
CA GLN A 55 -9.31 -10.46 28.86
C GLN A 55 -10.53 -11.06 29.57
N LYS A 56 -11.39 -10.22 30.16
CA LYS A 56 -12.57 -10.66 30.92
C LYS A 56 -13.48 -11.66 30.19
N PRO A 57 -13.79 -11.53 28.88
CA PRO A 57 -14.59 -12.53 28.17
C PRO A 57 -13.81 -13.78 27.75
N LEU A 58 -12.48 -13.82 27.90
CA LEU A 58 -11.62 -14.91 27.43
C LEU A 58 -11.18 -15.85 28.56
N LEU A 59 -11.20 -15.36 29.80
CA LEU A 59 -10.66 -16.04 30.98
C LEU A 59 -11.77 -16.41 31.95
N ASN A 60 -11.59 -17.51 32.69
CA ASN A 60 -12.42 -17.79 33.87
C ASN A 60 -12.01 -16.90 35.06
N ASP A 61 -12.81 -16.90 36.12
CA ASP A 61 -12.65 -16.00 37.27
C ASP A 61 -11.27 -16.12 37.96
N ASP A 62 -10.75 -17.34 38.11
CA ASP A 62 -9.46 -17.56 38.77
C ASP A 62 -8.28 -17.13 37.88
N GLN A 63 -8.35 -17.39 36.58
CA GLN A 63 -7.38 -16.90 35.60
C GLN A 63 -7.39 -15.37 35.50
N PHE A 64 -8.60 -14.78 35.51
CA PHE A 64 -8.76 -13.34 35.45
C PHE A 64 -8.16 -12.66 36.68
N ARG A 65 -8.46 -13.16 37.89
CA ARG A 65 -7.91 -12.64 39.15
C ARG A 65 -6.39 -12.65 39.17
N LYS A 66 -5.77 -13.76 38.74
CA LYS A 66 -4.31 -13.85 38.58
C LYS A 66 -3.77 -12.84 37.56
N THR A 67 -4.48 -12.66 36.45
CA THR A 67 -4.09 -11.70 35.40
C THR A 67 -4.21 -10.26 35.88
N GLU A 68 -5.26 -9.94 36.64
CA GLU A 68 -5.49 -8.63 37.26
C GLU A 68 -4.39 -8.29 38.27
N GLU A 69 -4.03 -9.22 39.15
CA GLU A 69 -2.90 -9.05 40.08
C GLU A 69 -1.59 -8.76 39.34
N LEU A 70 -1.26 -9.54 38.30
CA LEU A 70 -0.06 -9.34 37.49
C LEU A 70 -0.08 -7.99 36.75
N ALA A 71 -1.22 -7.60 36.21
CA ALA A 71 -1.37 -6.34 35.48
C ALA A 71 -1.14 -5.13 36.40
N HIS A 72 -1.68 -5.16 37.63
CA HIS A 72 -1.46 -4.11 38.61
C HIS A 72 -0.04 -4.12 39.21
N GLN A 73 0.58 -5.29 39.35
CA GLN A 73 2.01 -5.37 39.71
C GLN A 73 2.90 -4.77 38.62
N PHE A 74 2.59 -5.03 37.35
CA PHE A 74 3.29 -4.43 36.22
C PHE A 74 3.10 -2.91 36.19
N GLU A 75 1.87 -2.43 36.34
CA GLU A 75 1.52 -1.00 36.40
C GLU A 75 2.30 -0.24 37.49
N LYS A 76 2.39 -0.83 38.69
CA LYS A 76 3.05 -0.22 39.85
C LYS A 76 4.56 -0.49 39.93
N GLY A 77 5.07 -1.40 39.12
CA GLY A 77 6.47 -1.83 39.09
C GLY A 77 7.16 -1.47 37.76
N ILE A 78 7.77 -2.47 37.13
CA ILE A 78 8.60 -2.31 35.92
C ILE A 78 7.86 -1.64 34.75
N GLY A 79 6.53 -1.81 34.64
CA GLY A 79 5.74 -1.22 33.57
C GLY A 79 5.77 0.31 33.58
N ARG A 80 5.88 0.93 34.76
CA ARG A 80 6.04 2.38 34.89
C ARG A 80 7.37 2.85 34.31
N GLU A 81 8.47 2.19 34.68
CA GLU A 81 9.81 2.53 34.17
C GLU A 81 9.88 2.37 32.64
N LEU A 82 9.31 1.27 32.11
CA LEU A 82 9.23 1.03 30.68
C LEU A 82 8.37 2.08 29.96
N HIS A 83 7.25 2.48 30.55
CA HIS A 83 6.40 3.53 30.00
C HIS A 83 7.09 4.90 29.98
N GLU A 84 7.80 5.26 31.06
CA GLU A 84 8.60 6.48 31.13
C GLU A 84 9.70 6.49 30.05
N GLN A 85 10.39 5.37 29.84
CA GLN A 85 11.37 5.22 28.77
C GLN A 85 10.74 5.32 27.38
N LEU A 86 9.58 4.69 27.16
CA LEU A 86 8.84 4.77 25.90
C LEU A 86 8.44 6.22 25.57
N VAL A 87 7.91 6.94 26.56
CA VAL A 87 7.54 8.36 26.40
C VAL A 87 8.77 9.23 26.17
N ALA A 88 9.88 8.96 26.85
CA ALA A 88 11.13 9.68 26.62
C ALA A 88 11.68 9.45 25.20
N GLN A 89 11.67 8.20 24.73
CA GLN A 89 12.08 7.84 23.38
C GLN A 89 11.17 8.48 22.33
N ASP A 90 9.85 8.48 22.54
CA ASP A 90 8.88 9.16 21.68
C ASP A 90 9.20 10.67 21.59
N LYS A 91 9.43 11.33 22.73
CA LYS A 91 9.79 12.76 22.79
C LYS A 91 11.11 13.09 22.06
N GLN A 92 12.06 12.16 22.02
CA GLN A 92 13.33 12.31 21.29
C GLN A 92 13.14 12.11 19.77
N ASN A 93 12.16 11.30 19.35
CA ASN A 93 11.95 10.90 17.95
C ASN A 93 10.66 11.49 17.36
N LYS A 94 10.48 12.81 17.44
CA LYS A 94 9.23 13.49 17.06
C LYS A 94 8.85 13.41 15.58
N HIS A 95 9.79 13.01 14.72
CA HIS A 95 9.60 12.89 13.27
C HIS A 95 8.95 11.55 12.86
N THR A 96 8.72 10.63 13.81
CA THR A 96 8.10 9.32 13.57
C THR A 96 7.13 8.98 14.71
N SER A 97 6.58 7.77 14.71
CA SER A 97 5.75 7.24 15.78
C SER A 97 6.48 6.17 16.59
N TYR A 98 6.12 6.02 17.86
CA TYR A 98 6.72 5.02 18.76
C TYR A 98 6.55 3.57 18.27
N ILE A 99 5.55 3.30 17.42
CA ILE A 99 5.20 1.94 16.99
C ILE A 99 5.79 1.56 15.62
N THR A 100 6.08 2.52 14.74
CA THR A 100 6.50 2.24 13.36
C THR A 100 7.73 1.33 13.30
N GLY A 101 8.79 1.66 14.06
CA GLY A 101 10.02 0.86 14.08
C GLY A 101 9.80 -0.57 14.59
N PRO A 102 9.27 -0.75 15.82
CA PRO A 102 8.98 -2.07 16.37
C PRO A 102 8.03 -2.91 15.50
N TRP A 103 7.05 -2.29 14.85
CA TRP A 103 6.10 -2.96 13.97
C TRP A 103 6.78 -3.52 12.71
N PHE A 104 7.59 -2.72 12.02
CA PHE A 104 8.41 -3.22 10.91
C PHE A 104 9.38 -4.32 11.36
N ASP A 105 10.00 -4.15 12.52
CA ASP A 105 10.90 -5.15 13.09
C ASP A 105 10.22 -6.49 13.32
N MET A 106 8.98 -6.50 13.82
CA MET A 106 8.21 -7.72 14.04
C MET A 106 8.03 -8.53 12.74
N TYR A 107 7.58 -7.90 11.65
CA TYR A 107 7.37 -8.59 10.38
C TYR A 107 8.67 -8.94 9.65
N LEU A 108 9.67 -8.06 9.71
CA LEU A 108 10.95 -8.29 9.05
C LEU A 108 11.82 -9.30 9.79
N LYS A 109 11.64 -9.48 11.11
CA LYS A 109 12.32 -10.53 11.88
C LYS A 109 11.59 -11.87 11.86
N SER A 110 10.27 -11.89 11.64
CA SER A 110 9.56 -13.15 11.48
C SER A 110 10.20 -14.00 10.38
N ARG A 111 10.37 -15.30 10.69
CA ARG A 111 10.95 -16.30 9.80
C ARG A 111 9.89 -17.20 9.19
N ASP A 112 8.62 -17.02 9.55
CA ASP A 112 7.51 -17.77 8.95
C ASP A 112 7.35 -17.41 7.46
N PRO A 113 6.85 -18.34 6.63
CA PRO A 113 6.62 -18.05 5.23
C PRO A 113 5.65 -16.89 5.07
N VAL A 114 5.94 -15.97 4.15
CA VAL A 114 5.03 -14.83 3.90
C VAL A 114 3.71 -15.25 3.28
N VAL A 115 3.71 -16.38 2.56
CA VAL A 115 2.51 -16.97 1.97
C VAL A 115 1.63 -17.56 3.08
N LEU A 116 0.32 -17.29 3.01
CA LEU A 116 -0.71 -17.61 4.01
C LEU A 116 -0.61 -16.85 5.34
N ASN A 117 0.59 -16.67 5.90
CA ASN A 117 0.72 -16.06 7.23
C ASN A 117 0.59 -14.53 7.21
N PHE A 118 1.06 -13.87 6.14
CA PHE A 118 1.12 -12.40 6.07
C PHE A 118 0.54 -11.82 4.78
N ASN A 119 0.83 -12.43 3.63
CA ASN A 119 0.39 -11.90 2.34
C ASN A 119 -1.14 -12.01 2.20
N ALA A 120 -1.80 -10.87 2.12
CA ALA A 120 -3.21 -10.76 1.76
C ALA A 120 -3.40 -10.53 0.25
N PHE A 121 -4.63 -10.69 -0.24
CA PHE A 121 -4.99 -10.34 -1.62
C PHE A 121 -6.34 -9.62 -1.67
N MET A 122 -6.52 -8.83 -2.72
CA MET A 122 -7.81 -8.23 -3.09
C MET A 122 -8.12 -8.62 -4.53
N SER A 123 -9.39 -8.90 -4.83
CA SER A 123 -9.85 -9.17 -6.19
C SER A 123 -10.58 -7.97 -6.76
N PHE A 124 -10.35 -7.68 -8.05
CA PHE A 124 -11.07 -6.63 -8.75
C PHE A 124 -12.41 -7.14 -9.28
N ASN A 125 -13.45 -6.31 -9.19
CA ASN A 125 -14.69 -6.52 -9.94
C ASN A 125 -14.37 -6.62 -11.45
N PRO A 126 -15.11 -7.46 -12.22
CA PRO A 126 -14.99 -7.46 -13.68
C PRO A 126 -15.30 -6.08 -14.26
N ASP A 127 -14.71 -5.76 -15.42
CA ASP A 127 -15.10 -4.56 -16.14
C ASP A 127 -16.60 -4.67 -16.49
N PRO A 128 -17.43 -3.64 -16.24
CA PRO A 128 -18.84 -3.65 -16.60
C PRO A 128 -19.10 -3.98 -18.07
N LYS A 129 -18.13 -3.71 -18.95
CA LYS A 129 -18.16 -4.10 -20.36
C LYS A 129 -17.45 -5.43 -20.56
N SER A 130 -18.21 -6.45 -20.94
CA SER A 130 -17.70 -7.82 -21.14
C SER A 130 -16.50 -7.90 -22.09
N GLU A 131 -16.50 -7.11 -23.17
CA GLU A 131 -15.40 -7.05 -24.16
C GLU A 131 -14.04 -6.64 -23.58
N TYR A 132 -14.01 -5.87 -22.49
CA TYR A 132 -12.78 -5.46 -21.81
C TYR A 132 -12.25 -6.50 -20.82
N ASN A 133 -12.96 -7.62 -20.64
CA ASN A 133 -12.53 -8.71 -19.76
C ASN A 133 -11.70 -9.79 -20.48
N ASP A 134 -11.38 -9.62 -21.77
CA ASP A 134 -10.35 -10.41 -22.44
C ASP A 134 -9.01 -10.32 -21.68
N GLN A 135 -8.30 -11.45 -21.52
CA GLN A 135 -7.11 -11.53 -20.67
C GLN A 135 -6.03 -10.54 -21.10
N LEU A 136 -5.70 -10.50 -22.39
CA LEU A 136 -4.63 -9.63 -22.91
C LEU A 136 -5.04 -8.16 -22.80
N THR A 137 -6.28 -7.85 -23.18
CA THR A 137 -6.84 -6.50 -23.10
C THR A 137 -6.86 -5.98 -21.67
N ARG A 138 -7.38 -6.79 -20.73
CA ARG A 138 -7.49 -6.43 -19.32
C ARG A 138 -6.12 -6.31 -18.65
N ALA A 139 -5.23 -7.27 -18.88
CA ALA A 139 -3.85 -7.20 -18.36
C ALA A 139 -3.15 -5.92 -18.84
N THR A 140 -3.26 -5.61 -20.14
CA THR A 140 -2.69 -4.38 -20.71
C THR A 140 -3.26 -3.13 -20.04
N ASN A 141 -4.59 -3.04 -19.92
CA ASN A 141 -5.25 -1.88 -19.32
C ASN A 141 -4.92 -1.70 -17.82
N MET A 142 -4.88 -2.79 -17.06
CA MET A 142 -4.49 -2.77 -15.65
C MET A 142 -3.03 -2.33 -15.47
N THR A 143 -2.11 -2.90 -16.27
CA THR A 143 -0.69 -2.52 -16.24
C THR A 143 -0.49 -1.05 -16.61
N VAL A 144 -1.14 -0.56 -17.67
CA VAL A 144 -1.10 0.86 -18.05
C VAL A 144 -1.61 1.75 -16.92
N SER A 145 -2.72 1.36 -16.29
CA SER A 145 -3.32 2.12 -15.20
C SER A 145 -2.41 2.16 -13.97
N ALA A 146 -1.75 1.05 -13.62
CA ALA A 146 -0.77 0.99 -12.55
C ALA A 146 0.46 1.87 -12.82
N VAL A 147 0.97 1.87 -14.06
CA VAL A 147 2.07 2.77 -14.47
C VAL A 147 1.63 4.23 -14.42
N ARG A 148 0.41 4.56 -14.85
CA ARG A 148 -0.14 5.91 -14.73
C ARG A 148 -0.27 6.34 -13.28
N PHE A 149 -0.70 5.44 -12.38
CA PHE A 149 -0.73 5.70 -10.94
C PHE A 149 0.67 6.04 -10.42
N MET A 150 1.67 5.18 -10.70
CA MET A 150 3.07 5.41 -10.31
C MET A 150 3.57 6.78 -10.77
N LYS A 151 3.31 7.14 -12.04
CA LYS A 151 3.69 8.45 -12.59
C LYS A 151 2.97 9.60 -11.90
N THR A 152 1.68 9.44 -11.61
CA THR A 152 0.86 10.44 -10.92
C THR A 152 1.36 10.69 -9.50
N PHE A 153 1.69 9.62 -8.76
CA PHE A 153 2.28 9.69 -7.44
C PHE A 153 3.67 10.37 -7.46
N ARG A 154 4.60 9.89 -8.31
CA ARG A 154 5.97 10.44 -8.41
C ARG A 154 6.01 11.89 -8.88
N ALA A 155 5.03 12.33 -9.67
CA ALA A 155 4.91 13.72 -10.09
C ALA A 155 4.29 14.64 -9.02
N GLY A 156 3.85 14.10 -7.87
CA GLY A 156 3.15 14.87 -6.84
C GLY A 156 1.73 15.28 -7.24
N TYR A 157 1.16 14.62 -8.25
CA TYR A 157 -0.17 14.89 -8.80
C TYR A 157 -1.27 14.01 -8.21
N LEU A 158 -0.91 12.97 -7.45
CA LEU A 158 -1.88 12.17 -6.72
C LEU A 158 -2.53 13.04 -5.66
N GLU A 159 -3.86 12.97 -5.53
CA GLU A 159 -4.54 13.68 -4.45
C GLU A 159 -4.04 13.15 -3.10
N PRO A 160 -3.82 14.02 -2.11
CA PRO A 160 -3.48 13.57 -0.78
C PRO A 160 -4.57 12.65 -0.22
N GLU A 161 -4.17 11.61 0.49
CA GLU A 161 -5.11 10.71 1.17
C GLU A 161 -5.71 11.44 2.38
N VAL A 162 -7.04 11.59 2.40
CA VAL A 162 -7.75 12.35 3.42
C VAL A 162 -9.04 11.63 3.78
N PHE A 163 -9.26 11.40 5.07
CA PHE A 163 -10.54 10.95 5.57
C PHE A 163 -11.47 12.14 5.83
N HIS A 164 -12.60 12.19 5.13
CA HIS A 164 -13.56 13.29 5.19
C HIS A 164 -14.80 12.89 5.99
N LEU A 165 -15.07 13.54 7.14
CA LEU A 165 -16.33 13.31 7.85
C LEU A 165 -17.54 13.88 7.08
N ASN A 166 -17.32 14.95 6.33
CA ASN A 166 -18.33 15.51 5.42
C ASN A 166 -17.66 15.91 4.09
N PRO A 167 -17.66 15.01 3.09
CA PRO A 167 -17.04 15.26 1.78
C PRO A 167 -17.63 16.47 1.05
N GLU A 168 -18.94 16.74 1.17
CA GLU A 168 -19.59 17.85 0.47
C GLU A 168 -19.03 19.22 0.86
N LYS A 169 -18.46 19.33 2.07
CA LYS A 169 -17.82 20.55 2.57
C LYS A 169 -16.31 20.54 2.38
N SER A 170 -15.68 19.39 2.58
CA SER A 170 -14.22 19.30 2.72
C SER A 170 -13.48 18.75 1.50
N ASP A 171 -14.15 17.98 0.63
CA ASP A 171 -13.62 17.53 -0.65
C ASP A 171 -14.18 18.37 -1.80
N THR A 172 -13.86 19.67 -1.76
CA THR A 172 -14.34 20.63 -2.76
C THR A 172 -13.18 21.32 -3.47
N GLU A 173 -13.39 21.70 -4.73
CA GLU A 173 -12.42 22.49 -5.49
C GLU A 173 -12.10 23.83 -4.83
N ILE A 174 -13.06 24.42 -4.13
CA ILE A 174 -12.86 25.68 -3.40
C ILE A 174 -11.88 25.44 -2.24
N PHE A 175 -12.11 24.40 -1.43
CA PHE A 175 -11.20 24.03 -0.35
C PHE A 175 -9.79 23.72 -0.89
N LYS A 176 -9.68 22.88 -1.93
CA LYS A 176 -8.40 22.53 -2.58
C LYS A 176 -7.64 23.76 -3.10
N LYS A 177 -8.34 24.75 -3.65
CA LYS A 177 -7.75 26.02 -4.13
C LYS A 177 -7.24 26.90 -2.99
N ILE A 178 -7.82 26.83 -1.80
CA ILE A 178 -7.38 27.59 -0.63
C ILE A 178 -6.22 26.85 0.06
N ILE A 179 -6.41 25.57 0.37
CA ILE A 179 -5.47 24.80 1.20
C ILE A 179 -4.08 24.69 0.57
N ARG A 180 -3.98 24.65 -0.76
CA ARG A 180 -2.69 24.59 -1.49
C ARG A 180 -1.73 25.74 -1.17
N PHE A 181 -2.24 26.88 -0.69
CA PHE A 181 -1.43 28.05 -0.31
C PHE A 181 -1.03 28.03 1.16
N VAL A 182 -1.67 27.20 1.98
CA VAL A 182 -1.29 27.03 3.38
C VAL A 182 0.06 26.29 3.43
N PRO A 183 1.06 26.78 4.18
CA PRO A 183 2.33 26.08 4.30
C PRO A 183 2.15 24.65 4.83
N SER A 184 2.94 23.70 4.35
CA SER A 184 2.84 22.28 4.77
C SER A 184 3.03 22.06 6.28
N SER A 185 3.64 23.00 7.00
CA SER A 185 3.77 22.99 8.46
C SER A 185 2.46 23.30 9.20
N LEU A 186 1.44 23.82 8.51
CA LEU A 186 0.14 24.18 9.07
C LEU A 186 -1.05 23.58 8.32
N SER A 187 -0.82 22.93 7.18
CA SER A 187 -1.86 22.44 6.27
C SER A 187 -2.83 21.45 6.93
N TRP A 188 -2.36 20.59 7.85
CA TRP A 188 -3.23 19.67 8.57
C TRP A 188 -4.28 20.39 9.42
N PHE A 189 -3.91 21.49 10.10
CA PHE A 189 -4.87 22.27 10.89
C PHE A 189 -5.95 22.89 9.99
N GLY A 190 -5.59 23.30 8.77
CA GLY A 190 -6.54 23.77 7.77
C GLY A 190 -7.58 22.71 7.39
N ALA A 191 -7.14 21.47 7.20
CA ALA A 191 -8.04 20.34 6.96
C ALA A 191 -8.89 19.99 8.20
N TYR A 192 -8.29 20.03 9.39
CA TYR A 192 -8.98 19.73 10.65
C TYR A 192 -10.16 20.67 10.90
N MET A 193 -10.03 21.97 10.58
CA MET A 193 -11.12 22.96 10.71
C MET A 193 -12.37 22.64 9.88
N VAL A 194 -12.23 21.83 8.82
CA VAL A 194 -13.36 21.36 7.98
C VAL A 194 -13.68 19.88 8.22
N ASN A 195 -13.26 19.33 9.35
CA ASN A 195 -13.47 17.92 9.72
C ASN A 195 -12.90 16.93 8.69
N ALA A 196 -11.76 17.28 8.10
CA ALA A 196 -10.98 16.42 7.23
C ALA A 196 -9.66 16.04 7.89
N TYR A 197 -9.29 14.77 7.77
CA TYR A 197 -8.16 14.15 8.46
C TYR A 197 -7.18 13.57 7.43
N PRO A 198 -6.17 14.35 7.00
CA PRO A 198 -5.10 13.84 6.15
C PRO A 198 -4.39 12.65 6.79
N LEU A 199 -4.03 11.67 5.97
CA LEU A 199 -3.39 10.43 6.40
C LEU A 199 -1.89 10.41 6.05
N ASP A 200 -1.15 9.54 6.74
CA ASP A 200 0.26 9.30 6.42
C ASP A 200 0.38 8.64 5.04
N MET A 201 1.32 9.15 4.23
CA MET A 201 1.63 8.61 2.91
C MET A 201 3.10 8.18 2.80
N SER A 202 3.81 8.07 3.92
CA SER A 202 5.24 7.74 3.96
C SER A 202 5.58 6.37 3.36
N GLN A 203 4.60 5.47 3.26
CA GLN A 203 4.77 4.10 2.76
C GLN A 203 4.53 3.96 1.25
N TYR A 204 3.83 4.92 0.61
CA TYR A 204 3.34 4.79 -0.77
C TYR A 204 4.45 4.59 -1.81
N PHE A 205 5.66 5.08 -1.54
CA PHE A 205 6.79 4.90 -2.46
C PHE A 205 7.16 3.43 -2.65
N ARG A 206 6.84 2.56 -1.67
CA ARG A 206 7.12 1.12 -1.72
C ARG A 206 6.16 0.31 -2.59
N LEU A 207 5.12 0.94 -3.14
CA LEU A 207 4.22 0.29 -4.10
C LEU A 207 4.91 -0.08 -5.42
N PHE A 208 6.01 0.60 -5.75
CA PHE A 208 6.67 0.46 -7.05
C PHE A 208 8.17 0.28 -6.91
N ASN A 209 8.73 -0.63 -7.71
CA ASN A 209 10.17 -0.94 -7.74
C ASN A 209 10.74 -1.39 -6.40
N SER A 210 9.91 -1.98 -5.54
CA SER A 210 10.31 -2.45 -4.22
C SER A 210 10.13 -3.95 -4.08
N THR A 211 10.97 -4.56 -3.25
CA THR A 211 10.86 -5.97 -2.89
C THR A 211 11.42 -6.22 -1.49
N ARG A 212 11.02 -7.33 -0.88
CA ARG A 212 11.57 -7.83 0.38
C ARG A 212 12.73 -8.78 0.06
N LEU A 213 13.92 -8.45 0.53
CA LEU A 213 15.11 -9.29 0.39
C LEU A 213 15.26 -10.17 1.64
N PRO A 214 15.31 -11.51 1.49
CA PRO A 214 15.58 -12.38 2.60
C PRO A 214 17.02 -12.16 3.09
N LYS A 215 17.19 -11.96 4.40
CA LYS A 215 18.49 -11.80 5.05
C LYS A 215 18.53 -12.66 6.31
N LEU A 216 19.72 -12.87 6.85
CA LEU A 216 19.86 -13.55 8.13
C LEU A 216 19.25 -12.69 9.25
N ASN A 217 18.41 -13.29 10.09
CA ASN A 217 17.73 -12.71 11.26
C ASN A 217 16.68 -11.62 10.98
N LYS A 218 16.91 -10.72 10.02
CA LYS A 218 15.98 -9.62 9.70
C LYS A 218 16.05 -9.27 8.23
N ASP A 219 14.94 -9.43 7.52
CA ASP A 219 14.82 -9.12 6.10
C ASP A 219 14.92 -7.61 5.84
N GLU A 220 15.22 -7.26 4.60
CA GLU A 220 15.43 -5.89 4.15
C GLU A 220 14.37 -5.48 3.12
N LEU A 221 13.84 -4.26 3.24
CA LEU A 221 12.97 -3.68 2.22
C LEU A 221 13.81 -2.87 1.22
N PHE A 222 14.01 -3.42 0.03
CA PHE A 222 14.78 -2.82 -1.05
C PHE A 222 13.90 -2.01 -1.99
N THR A 223 14.42 -0.94 -2.59
CA THR A 223 13.74 -0.14 -3.62
C THR A 223 14.73 0.42 -4.62
N ASP A 224 14.48 0.22 -5.92
CA ASP A 224 15.26 0.82 -7.02
C ASP A 224 14.39 1.72 -7.91
N GLU A 225 14.33 3.01 -7.60
CA GLU A 225 13.52 3.97 -8.35
C GLU A 225 13.96 4.15 -9.81
N LYS A 226 15.19 3.73 -10.17
CA LYS A 226 15.72 3.87 -11.53
C LYS A 226 15.25 2.75 -12.45
N ALA A 227 14.73 1.64 -11.92
CA ALA A 227 14.27 0.51 -12.70
C ALA A 227 13.07 0.89 -13.59
N LYS A 228 13.12 0.45 -14.86
CA LYS A 228 12.19 0.85 -15.92
C LYS A 228 11.45 -0.30 -16.58
N HIS A 229 11.55 -1.49 -15.99
CA HIS A 229 10.95 -2.71 -16.48
C HIS A 229 9.76 -3.17 -15.64
N LEU A 230 8.97 -4.05 -16.24
CA LEU A 230 7.93 -4.83 -15.60
C LEU A 230 8.36 -6.30 -15.60
N LEU A 231 8.28 -6.94 -14.44
CA LEU A 231 8.42 -8.39 -14.32
C LEU A 231 7.07 -9.04 -14.62
N VAL A 232 7.03 -9.92 -15.61
CA VAL A 232 5.84 -10.73 -15.94
C VAL A 232 6.15 -12.18 -15.64
N MET A 233 5.23 -12.85 -14.94
CA MET A 233 5.33 -14.29 -14.67
C MET A 233 4.22 -15.03 -15.43
N ARG A 234 4.59 -16.07 -16.19
CA ARG A 234 3.62 -16.96 -16.84
C ARG A 234 4.15 -18.38 -16.92
N LYS A 235 3.35 -19.34 -16.43
CA LYS A 235 3.70 -20.77 -16.37
C LYS A 235 5.08 -21.05 -15.74
N GLY A 236 5.43 -20.32 -14.68
CA GLY A 236 6.71 -20.46 -13.99
C GLY A 236 7.89 -19.71 -14.60
N ASN A 237 7.75 -19.16 -15.81
CA ASN A 237 8.78 -18.37 -16.47
C ASN A 237 8.65 -16.88 -16.12
N PHE A 238 9.80 -16.20 -16.06
CA PHE A 238 9.90 -14.77 -15.77
C PHE A 238 10.36 -14.03 -17.02
N TYR A 239 9.70 -12.92 -17.34
CA TYR A 239 10.01 -12.05 -18.46
C TYR A 239 10.23 -10.63 -17.96
N ASP A 240 11.33 -10.02 -18.39
CA ASP A 240 11.58 -8.59 -18.21
C ASP A 240 11.06 -7.84 -19.45
N LEU A 241 10.07 -6.98 -19.25
CA LEU A 241 9.56 -6.09 -20.29
C LEU A 241 9.98 -4.65 -19.98
N MET A 242 10.72 -4.00 -20.88
CA MET A 242 11.14 -2.61 -20.67
C MET A 242 10.01 -1.62 -21.04
N PHE A 243 9.47 -0.90 -20.05
CA PHE A 243 8.28 -0.02 -20.21
C PHE A 243 8.63 1.47 -20.37
N LEU A 244 9.51 2.02 -19.52
CA LEU A 244 9.55 3.49 -19.35
C LEU A 244 10.33 4.26 -20.41
N VAL A 245 11.12 3.62 -21.27
CA VAL A 245 11.83 4.31 -22.37
C VAL A 245 10.88 4.68 -23.52
N LYS A 246 9.83 3.88 -23.77
CA LYS A 246 8.87 4.13 -24.85
C LYS A 246 7.77 5.13 -24.47
N VAL A 247 7.35 5.19 -23.20
CA VAL A 247 6.24 6.07 -22.75
C VAL A 247 6.58 7.57 -22.83
N ARG A 248 7.85 7.96 -22.94
CA ARG A 248 8.22 9.36 -23.26
C ARG A 248 7.76 9.81 -24.66
N LYS A 249 7.41 8.87 -25.55
CA LYS A 249 6.84 9.15 -26.87
C LYS A 249 5.58 8.30 -27.06
N ASN A 250 4.41 8.84 -26.73
CA ASN A 250 3.09 8.34 -27.17
C ASN A 250 3.00 6.81 -27.34
N THR A 251 3.26 6.02 -26.29
CA THR A 251 3.01 4.58 -26.38
C THR A 251 1.50 4.36 -26.38
N SER A 252 0.94 4.09 -27.55
CA SER A 252 -0.46 3.66 -27.69
C SER A 252 -0.66 2.31 -26.97
N GLN A 253 -1.86 2.06 -26.44
CA GLN A 253 -2.26 0.76 -25.87
C GLN A 253 -1.90 -0.41 -26.81
N SER A 254 -1.94 -0.19 -28.13
CA SER A 254 -1.57 -1.18 -29.15
C SER A 254 -0.10 -1.65 -29.09
N THR A 255 0.85 -0.79 -28.69
CA THR A 255 2.27 -1.20 -28.58
C THR A 255 2.49 -2.13 -27.38
N LEU A 256 1.79 -1.88 -26.28
CA LEU A 256 1.86 -2.70 -25.07
C LEU A 256 1.16 -4.04 -25.25
N GLN A 257 0.02 -4.02 -25.90
CA GLN A 257 -0.67 -5.23 -26.33
C GLN A 257 0.24 -6.10 -27.22
N GLY A 258 1.01 -5.48 -28.11
CA GLY A 258 2.02 -6.16 -28.94
C GLY A 258 3.20 -6.75 -28.17
N CYS A 259 3.62 -6.17 -27.04
CA CYS A 259 4.68 -6.73 -26.19
C CYS A 259 4.17 -7.83 -25.24
N LEU A 260 2.92 -7.73 -24.77
CA LEU A 260 2.30 -8.74 -23.90
C LEU A 260 1.78 -9.95 -24.70
N SER A 261 1.42 -9.76 -25.97
CA SER A 261 0.90 -10.81 -26.85
C SER A 261 1.86 -12.01 -26.99
N PRO A 262 3.17 -11.84 -27.31
CA PRO A 262 4.13 -12.94 -27.36
C PRO A 262 4.24 -13.69 -26.02
N SER A 263 4.31 -12.96 -24.90
CA SER A 263 4.35 -13.58 -23.58
C SER A 263 3.10 -14.42 -23.29
N ILE A 264 1.92 -14.01 -23.76
CA ILE A 264 0.65 -14.75 -23.61
C ILE A 264 0.52 -15.91 -24.61
N HIS A 265 1.12 -15.82 -25.79
CA HIS A 265 1.01 -16.86 -26.83
C HIS A 265 2.14 -17.89 -26.83
N GLU A 266 3.26 -17.66 -26.12
CA GLU A 266 4.32 -18.67 -26.01
C GLU A 266 3.79 -19.97 -25.36
N VAL A 267 3.79 -21.04 -26.14
CA VAL A 267 3.50 -22.41 -25.66
C VAL A 267 4.81 -23.05 -25.28
N CYS A 268 5.41 -22.62 -24.17
CA CYS A 268 6.46 -23.42 -23.54
C CYS A 268 5.76 -24.51 -22.70
N PRO A 269 5.92 -25.82 -23.03
CA PRO A 269 5.46 -26.87 -22.15
C PRO A 269 6.27 -26.81 -20.84
N ILE A 270 5.63 -27.11 -19.71
CA ILE A 270 6.29 -27.20 -18.40
C ILE A 270 7.12 -28.49 -18.43
N ILE A 271 8.22 -28.49 -19.17
CA ILE A 271 9.16 -29.60 -19.23
C ILE A 271 10.42 -29.11 -18.50
N CYS A 272 10.60 -29.61 -17.26
CA CYS A 272 11.84 -29.50 -16.49
C CYS A 272 12.39 -28.08 -16.20
N CYS A 273 11.56 -27.05 -16.05
CA CYS A 273 11.98 -25.81 -15.37
C CYS A 273 11.48 -25.84 -13.92
N PHE A 274 12.41 -25.96 -12.97
CA PHE A 274 12.11 -25.72 -11.56
C PHE A 274 11.49 -24.33 -11.42
N CYS A 275 10.30 -24.23 -10.85
CA CYS A 275 9.63 -22.95 -10.65
C CYS A 275 10.34 -22.19 -9.52
N PHE A 276 11.29 -21.33 -9.88
CA PHE A 276 12.07 -20.54 -8.92
C PHE A 276 11.20 -19.63 -8.04
N ALA A 277 9.97 -19.33 -8.44
CA ALA A 277 9.02 -18.57 -7.61
C ALA A 277 8.71 -19.27 -6.27
N VAL A 278 8.78 -20.61 -6.22
CA VAL A 278 8.47 -21.40 -5.01
C VAL A 278 9.44 -21.12 -3.87
N TYR A 279 10.66 -20.67 -4.17
CA TYR A 279 11.63 -20.28 -3.13
C TYR A 279 11.14 -19.08 -2.30
N THR A 280 10.27 -18.23 -2.85
CA THR A 280 9.66 -17.11 -2.09
C THR A 280 8.67 -17.59 -1.03
N CYS A 281 8.24 -18.85 -1.09
CA CYS A 281 7.32 -19.48 -0.15
C CYS A 281 8.02 -20.22 1.00
N SER A 282 9.35 -20.27 1.04
CA SER A 282 10.09 -21.09 2.01
C SER A 282 10.71 -20.27 3.14
N CYS A 283 10.70 -20.82 4.37
CA CYS A 283 11.40 -20.25 5.54
C CYS A 283 12.93 -20.32 5.44
N THR A 284 13.46 -21.29 4.69
CA THR A 284 14.88 -21.62 4.63
C THR A 284 15.21 -22.26 3.29
N LEU A 285 16.35 -21.87 2.70
CA LEU A 285 16.92 -22.51 1.51
C LEU A 285 17.05 -24.05 1.68
N GLU A 286 17.24 -24.54 2.91
CA GLU A 286 17.33 -25.97 3.24
C GLU A 286 15.99 -26.73 3.17
N LYS A 287 14.85 -26.10 3.48
CA LYS A 287 13.54 -26.80 3.47
C LYS A 287 12.90 -26.85 2.08
N SER A 288 13.36 -26.02 1.14
CA SER A 288 12.87 -26.01 -0.25
C SER A 288 13.11 -27.32 -1.01
N LEU A 289 14.03 -28.18 -0.58
CA LEU A 289 14.26 -29.50 -1.20
C LEU A 289 13.15 -30.53 -0.92
N ASN A 290 12.39 -30.37 0.18
CA ASN A 290 11.36 -31.33 0.57
C ASN A 290 9.92 -30.91 0.18
N PHE A 291 9.73 -29.68 -0.32
CA PHE A 291 8.43 -29.15 -0.73
C PHE A 291 8.20 -29.34 -2.25
N ILE A 292 8.50 -30.54 -2.77
CA ILE A 292 8.45 -30.86 -4.21
C ILE A 292 7.04 -31.22 -4.70
N ILE A 293 6.05 -31.38 -3.83
CA ILE A 293 4.73 -31.88 -4.25
C ILE A 293 3.63 -30.91 -3.88
N GLY A 294 3.17 -30.16 -4.88
CA GLY A 294 1.83 -29.62 -4.94
C GLY A 294 1.72 -28.11 -4.73
N ILE A 295 1.28 -27.44 -5.80
CA ILE A 295 0.13 -26.51 -5.88
C ILE A 295 0.43 -25.36 -6.85
N LEU A 296 -0.44 -25.23 -7.85
CA LEU A 296 -0.60 -24.08 -8.76
C LEU A 296 -1.46 -23.01 -8.07
N PHE A 297 -1.04 -21.73 -7.99
CA PHE A 297 -1.94 -20.55 -7.95
C PHE A 297 -1.16 -19.23 -8.28
N PRO A 298 -1.84 -18.13 -8.65
CA PRO A 298 -1.32 -17.01 -9.45
C PRO A 298 -0.87 -15.76 -8.65
N ILE A 299 -0.03 -14.98 -9.33
CA ILE A 299 0.33 -13.55 -9.23
C ILE A 299 -0.15 -12.79 -7.97
N PHE A 300 0.80 -12.47 -7.08
CA PHE A 300 0.63 -11.68 -5.87
C PHE A 300 1.01 -10.20 -6.07
N LEU A 301 0.18 -9.29 -5.56
CA LEU A 301 0.56 -7.90 -5.28
C LEU A 301 0.96 -7.85 -3.79
N LEU A 302 2.21 -7.52 -3.49
CA LEU A 302 2.70 -7.37 -2.12
C LEU A 302 2.32 -5.98 -1.60
N LEU A 303 1.33 -5.91 -0.71
CA LEU A 303 1.13 -4.76 0.18
C LEU A 303 1.80 -5.11 1.52
N TRP A 304 2.79 -4.31 1.93
CA TRP A 304 3.45 -4.36 3.24
C TRP A 304 3.37 -2.98 3.88
#